data_AF-A0A8X6XSY7-F1
#
_entry.id   AF-A0A8X6XSY7-F1
#
_cell.length_a   1.000
_cell.length_b   1.000
_cell.length_c   1.000
_cell.angle_alpha   90.00
_cell.angle_beta   90.00
_cell.angle_gamma   90.00
#
_symmetry.space_group_name_H-M   'P 1'
#
loop_
_entity.id
_entity.type
_entity.pdbx_description
1 polymer ?
#
loop_
_entity_poly.entity_id
_entity_poly.type
_entity_poly.pdbx_seq_one_letter_code
_entity_poly.pdbx_strand_id
1 'polypeptide(L)'
;MFMSLLSLHITGIMEIGLDDIYKRTSAGGRLHILDFSPDLAKTYTIWNSVVKGMALAFGFYGTNQIQVQRFLSMGGCKKAQS
;
A
#
# COMPACT_ATOMS: atom_id res chain seq x y z
N MET A 1 13.52 -12.47 3.32
CA MET A 1 12.07 -12.24 3.43
C MET A 1 11.36 -12.16 2.08
N PHE A 2 11.77 -11.30 1.15
CA PHE A 2 11.05 -11.20 -0.15
C PHE A 2 11.11 -12.50 -0.96
N MET A 3 12.26 -13.17 -1.02
CA MET A 3 12.38 -14.46 -1.70
C MET A 3 11.51 -15.57 -1.09
N SER A 4 11.38 -15.60 0.25
CA SER A 4 10.52 -16.57 0.93
C SER A 4 9.04 -16.28 0.70
N LEU A 5 8.65 -14.99 0.63
CA LEU A 5 7.28 -14.61 0.29
C LEU A 5 6.93 -14.98 -1.15
N LEU A 6 7.83 -14.71 -2.10
CA LEU A 6 7.63 -15.09 -3.51
C LEU A 6 7.51 -16.61 -3.67
N SER A 7 8.39 -17.37 -3.02
CA SER A 7 8.36 -18.84 -3.04
C SER A 7 7.02 -19.40 -2.53
N LEU A 8 6.49 -18.85 -1.43
CA LEU A 8 5.19 -19.25 -0.88
C LEU A 8 4.04 -19.01 -1.88
N HIS A 9 4.00 -17.84 -2.52
CA HIS A 9 2.97 -17.52 -3.50
C HIS A 9 3.06 -18.41 -4.74
N ILE A 10 4.27 -18.63 -5.27
CA ILE A 10 4.49 -19.47 -6.45
C ILE A 10 4.06 -20.92 -6.17
N THR A 11 4.48 -21.46 -5.03
CA THR A 11 4.13 -22.84 -4.64
C THR A 11 2.62 -23.00 -4.46
N GLY A 12 1.95 -22.04 -3.78
CA GLY A 12 0.51 -22.07 -3.61
C GLY A 12 -0.28 -21.95 -4.92
N ILE A 13 0.22 -21.18 -5.89
CA ILE A 13 -0.39 -21.09 -7.23
C ILE A 13 -0.24 -22.40 -7.99
N MET A 14 0.91 -23.07 -7.89
CA MET A 14 1.16 -24.35 -8.57
C MET A 14 0.32 -25.49 -8.01
N GLU A 15 0.03 -25.49 -6.71
CA GLU A 15 -0.74 -26.55 -6.04
C GLU A 15 -2.25 -26.48 -6.34
N ILE A 16 -2.81 -25.28 -6.40
CA ILE A 16 -4.27 -25.07 -6.57
C ILE A 16 -4.64 -24.79 -8.04
N GLY A 17 -3.75 -24.17 -8.81
CA GLY A 17 -4.02 -23.69 -10.16
C GLY A 17 -4.74 -22.33 -10.20
N LEU A 18 -4.38 -21.48 -11.17
CA LEU A 18 -4.89 -20.10 -11.27
C LEU A 18 -6.42 -20.02 -11.50
N ASP A 19 -6.98 -20.94 -12.27
CA ASP A 19 -8.41 -20.97 -12.62
C ASP A 19 -9.28 -21.22 -11.37
N ASP A 20 -8.88 -22.18 -10.53
CA ASP A 20 -9.58 -22.51 -9.29
C ASP A 20 -9.45 -21.39 -8.24
N ILE A 21 -8.28 -20.77 -8.14
CA ILE A 21 -8.07 -19.59 -7.29
C ILE A 21 -9.02 -18.46 -7.73
N TYR A 22 -9.11 -18.19 -9.03
CA TYR A 22 -9.98 -17.16 -9.57
C TYR A 22 -11.45 -17.44 -9.29
N LYS A 23 -11.92 -18.67 -9.57
CA LYS A 23 -13.31 -19.09 -9.29
C LYS A 23 -13.68 -18.96 -7.82
N ARG A 24 -12.82 -19.43 -6.91
CA ARG A 24 -13.04 -19.33 -5.45
C ARG A 24 -13.06 -17.88 -4.98
N THR A 25 -12.17 -17.04 -5.51
CA THR A 25 -12.08 -15.61 -5.14
C THR A 25 -13.27 -14.82 -5.67
N SER A 26 -13.74 -15.16 -6.88
CA SER A 26 -14.95 -14.60 -7.49
C SER A 26 -16.20 -14.98 -6.72
N ALA A 27 -16.37 -16.26 -6.39
CA ALA A 27 -17.50 -16.73 -5.57
C ALA A 27 -17.51 -16.11 -4.17
N GLY A 28 -16.34 -15.82 -3.60
CA GLY A 28 -16.21 -15.13 -2.32
C GLY A 28 -16.48 -13.63 -2.36
N GLY A 29 -16.76 -13.03 -3.53
CA GLY A 29 -17.03 -11.59 -3.67
C GLY A 29 -15.82 -10.69 -3.39
N ARG A 30 -14.60 -11.26 -3.34
CA ARG A 30 -13.37 -10.55 -2.94
C ARG A 30 -12.68 -9.82 -4.09
N LEU A 31 -13.19 -9.97 -5.32
CA LEU A 31 -12.68 -9.30 -6.52
C LEU A 31 -13.18 -7.84 -6.67
N HIS A 32 -14.10 -7.38 -5.82
CA HIS A 32 -14.57 -5.99 -5.82
C HIS A 32 -13.55 -5.06 -5.15
N ILE A 33 -12.47 -4.78 -5.86
CA ILE A 33 -11.33 -3.99 -5.36
C ILE A 33 -11.57 -2.47 -5.51
N LEU A 34 -12.49 -2.05 -6.39
CA LEU A 34 -12.74 -0.64 -6.71
C LEU A 34 -14.10 -0.16 -6.15
N ASP A 35 -14.21 -0.01 -4.83
CA ASP A 35 -15.35 0.66 -4.18
C ASP A 35 -15.07 2.17 -4.01
N PHE A 36 -15.83 3.00 -4.73
CA PHE A 36 -15.74 4.47 -4.70
C PHE A 36 -16.68 5.13 -3.68
N SER A 37 -17.41 4.34 -2.88
CA SER A 37 -18.28 4.88 -1.83
C SER A 37 -17.47 5.72 -0.84
N PRO A 38 -17.87 6.94 -0.47
CA PRO A 38 -17.17 7.81 0.48
C PRO A 38 -17.31 7.34 1.95
N ASP A 39 -17.62 6.07 2.16
CA ASP A 39 -17.77 5.47 3.47
C ASP A 39 -16.39 5.05 4.02
N LEU A 40 -15.98 5.69 5.11
CA LEU A 40 -14.73 5.43 5.81
C LEU A 40 -14.83 4.24 6.79
N ALA A 41 -16.03 3.77 7.12
CA ALA A 41 -16.23 2.59 7.97
C ALA A 41 -15.91 1.28 7.20
N LYS A 42 -16.06 1.31 5.86
CA LYS A 42 -15.67 0.20 4.99
C LYS A 42 -14.14 0.05 4.90
N THR A 43 -13.65 -1.17 5.08
CA THR A 43 -12.21 -1.47 5.21
C THR A 43 -11.40 -1.26 3.92
N TYR A 44 -12.04 -1.25 2.75
CA TYR A 44 -11.36 -1.21 1.44
C TYR A 44 -12.06 -0.32 0.40
N THR A 45 -12.39 0.92 0.77
CA THR A 45 -12.77 1.95 -0.21
C THR A 45 -11.55 2.71 -0.72
N ILE A 46 -11.65 3.30 -1.90
CA ILE A 46 -10.61 4.17 -2.44
C ILE A 46 -10.34 5.33 -1.49
N TRP A 47 -11.39 5.90 -0.88
CA TRP A 47 -11.27 6.98 0.09
C TRP A 47 -10.53 6.56 1.36
N ASN A 48 -10.88 5.41 1.96
CA ASN A 48 -10.16 4.91 3.12
C ASN A 48 -8.68 4.63 2.81
N SER A 49 -8.40 4.09 1.61
CA SER A 49 -7.04 3.82 1.14
C SER A 49 -6.22 5.10 0.96
N VAL A 50 -6.81 6.14 0.37
CA VAL A 50 -6.17 7.46 0.19
C VAL A 50 -5.87 8.10 1.54
N VAL A 51 -6.84 8.12 2.46
CA VAL A 51 -6.66 8.71 3.79
C VAL A 51 -5.55 7.98 4.58
N LYS A 52 -5.56 6.65 4.58
CA LYS A 52 -4.50 5.86 5.23
C LYS A 52 -3.14 6.06 4.58
N GLY A 53 -3.07 6.06 3.25
CA GLY A 53 -1.85 6.32 2.50
C GLY A 53 -1.27 7.69 2.80
N MET A 54 -2.13 8.71 2.92
CA MET A 54 -1.73 10.07 3.28
C MET A 54 -1.21 10.15 4.72
N ALA A 55 -1.87 9.50 5.68
CA ALA A 55 -1.39 9.43 7.06
C ALA A 55 -0.01 8.73 7.17
N LEU A 56 0.19 7.63 6.43
CA LEU A 56 1.48 6.94 6.34
C LEU A 56 2.55 7.82 5.71
N ALA A 57 2.24 8.53 4.63
CA ALA A 57 3.15 9.47 4.00
C ALA A 57 3.55 10.58 4.98
N PHE A 58 2.60 11.16 5.72
CA PHE A 58 2.91 12.16 6.73
C PHE A 58 3.78 11.62 7.86
N GLY A 59 3.57 10.38 8.33
CA GLY A 59 4.50 9.76 9.27
C GLY A 59 5.90 9.60 8.67
N PHE A 60 6.00 9.07 7.46
CA PHE A 60 7.30 8.81 6.84
C PHE A 60 8.08 10.08 6.51
N TYR A 61 7.42 11.17 6.08
CA TYR A 61 8.11 12.41 5.71
C TYR A 61 8.18 13.43 6.85
N GLY A 62 7.19 13.43 7.75
CA GLY A 62 7.09 14.39 8.85
C GLY A 62 7.76 13.93 10.15
N THR A 63 7.81 12.62 10.43
CA THR A 63 8.37 12.11 11.70
C THR A 63 9.62 11.27 11.53
N ASN A 64 10.05 10.99 10.30
CA ASN A 64 11.29 10.25 10.08
C ASN A 64 12.50 11.16 10.30
N GLN A 65 13.32 10.80 11.28
CA GLN A 65 14.54 11.49 11.65
C GLN A 65 15.47 11.78 10.46
N ILE A 66 15.62 10.84 9.52
CA ILE A 66 16.51 11.00 8.36
C ILE A 66 15.97 12.06 7.40
N GLN A 67 14.65 12.16 7.25
CA GLN A 67 14.01 13.18 6.41
C GLN A 67 14.12 14.56 7.06
N VAL A 68 13.86 14.65 8.37
CA VAL A 68 14.00 15.91 9.14
C VAL A 68 15.44 16.43 9.08
N GLN A 69 16.42 15.56 9.28
CA GLN A 69 17.83 15.94 9.22
C GLN A 69 18.25 16.39 7.81
N ARG A 70 17.71 15.77 6.75
CA ARG A 70 17.96 16.19 5.37
C ARG A 70 17.43 17.60 5.11
N PHE A 71 16.23 17.94 5.60
CA PHE A 71 15.68 19.28 5.47
C PHE A 71 16.51 20.33 6.22
N LEU A 72 16.94 20.03 7.45
CA LEU A 72 17.73 20.96 8.28
C LEU A 72 19.18 21.14 7.80
N SER A 73 19.72 20.19 7.03
CA SER A 73 21.10 20.26 6.51
C SER A 73 21.23 21.08 5.22
N MET A 74 20.12 21.57 4.66
CA MET A 74 20.14 22.38 3.45
C MET A 74 20.49 23.84 3.77
N GLY A 75 21.53 24.37 3.12
CA GLY A 75 22.10 25.71 3.38
C GLY A 75 21.26 26.91 2.94
N GLY A 76 19.93 26.82 3.00
CA GLY A 76 18.99 27.92 2.71
C GLY A 76 17.81 27.50 1.83
N CYS A 77 16.68 28.20 1.99
CA CYS A 77 15.42 27.91 1.29
C CYS A 77 15.56 27.80 -0.25
N LYS A 78 16.45 28.59 -0.86
CA LYS A 78 16.71 28.55 -2.32
C LYS A 78 17.31 27.22 -2.81
N LYS A 79 18.13 26.54 -1.99
CA LYS A 79 18.67 25.21 -2.31
C LYS A 79 17.68 24.09 -2.01
N ALA A 80 16.72 24.36 -1.13
CA ALA A 80 15.69 23.39 -0.77
C ALA A 80 14.53 23.31 -1.76
N GLN A 81 14.33 24.34 -2.58
CA GLN A 81 13.25 24.44 -3.58
C GLN A 81 13.70 24.05 -5.01
N SER A 82 14.99 23.78 -5.22
CA SER A 82 15.55 23.29 -6.50
C SER A 82 15.58 21.78 -6.54
#